data_AF-A0AAV8FE99-F1
#
_entry.id   AF-A0AAV8FE99-F1
#
_cell.length_a   1.000
_cell.length_b   1.000
_cell.length_c   1.000
_cell.angle_alpha   90.00
_cell.angle_beta   90.00
_cell.angle_gamma   90.00
#
_symmetry.space_group_name_H-M   'P 1'
#
loop_
_entity.id
_entity.type
_entity.pdbx_description
1 polymer ?
#
loop_
_entity_poly.entity_id
_entity_poly.type
_entity_poly.pdbx_seq_one_letter_code
_entity_poly.pdbx_strand_id
1 'polypeptide(L)'
;MKAIIGRYVKSKEENHPLLNPNSQVKFWQREAETLRQQLLNLQKTQRQMMGEDLSGLSVRDLQLIENQLESSLDSVRKTKGKIYIEEIQELNKKGQLIHTDNIELYKKINLARQENMELQKKIQLYEECEANDVRNVRNDCQLPYAFAISNKAHENTNLELCQPNEKPTPASLG
;
A
#
# COMPACT_ATOMS: atom_id res chain seq x y z
N MET A 1 29.76 -32.56 48.43
CA MET A 1 30.48 -31.70 47.45
C MET A 1 31.50 -32.46 46.60
N LYS A 2 32.46 -33.20 47.20
CA LYS A 2 33.47 -33.97 46.45
C LYS A 2 32.91 -34.97 45.42
N ALA A 3 31.80 -35.63 45.73
CA ALA A 3 31.13 -36.56 44.80
C ALA A 3 30.50 -35.87 43.57
N ILE A 4 30.05 -34.62 43.70
CA ILE A 4 29.49 -33.84 42.58
C ILE A 4 30.64 -33.36 41.68
N ILE A 5 31.73 -32.91 42.30
CA ILE A 5 32.95 -32.51 41.59
C ILE A 5 33.54 -33.71 40.84
N GLY A 6 33.60 -34.88 41.46
CA GLY A 6 34.08 -36.12 40.81
C GLY A 6 33.22 -36.54 39.61
N ARG A 7 31.88 -36.42 39.72
CA ARG A 7 30.98 -36.70 38.59
C ARG A 7 31.13 -35.70 37.45
N TYR A 8 31.32 -34.42 37.75
CA TYR A 8 31.55 -33.38 36.73
C TYR A 8 32.87 -33.59 35.99
N VAL A 9 33.96 -33.90 36.71
CA VAL A 9 35.27 -34.19 36.11
C VAL A 9 35.18 -35.43 35.20
N LYS A 10 34.52 -36.50 35.67
CA LYS A 10 34.33 -37.73 34.90
C LYS A 10 33.45 -37.51 33.65
N SER A 11 32.36 -36.76 33.76
CA SER A 11 31.55 -36.38 32.58
C SER A 11 32.30 -35.45 31.62
N LYS A 12 33.20 -34.58 32.10
CA LYS A 12 34.01 -33.73 31.21
C LYS A 12 35.04 -34.55 30.43
N GLU A 13 35.63 -35.56 31.06
CA GLU A 13 36.54 -36.51 30.40
C GLU A 13 35.78 -37.46 29.45
N GLU A 14 34.58 -37.93 29.81
CA GLU A 14 33.77 -38.85 28.98
C GLU A 14 33.07 -38.16 27.80
N ASN A 15 32.68 -36.88 27.89
CA ASN A 15 32.02 -36.16 26.79
C ASN A 15 33.02 -35.51 25.80
N HIS A 16 34.31 -35.43 26.13
CA HIS A 16 35.36 -35.03 25.21
C HIS A 16 36.62 -35.92 25.29
N PRO A 17 36.56 -37.22 24.95
CA PRO A 17 37.75 -38.07 24.95
C PRO A 17 38.75 -37.73 23.83
N LEU A 18 38.45 -36.78 22.93
CA LEU A 18 39.13 -36.70 21.62
C LEU A 18 39.93 -35.44 21.31
N LEU A 19 40.01 -34.45 22.20
CA LEU A 19 40.84 -33.28 21.88
C LEU A 19 41.40 -32.61 23.15
N ASN A 20 42.69 -32.84 23.40
CA ASN A 20 43.52 -32.06 24.32
C ASN A 20 43.17 -30.54 24.16
N PRO A 21 43.05 -29.76 25.25
CA PRO A 21 42.79 -28.31 25.18
C PRO A 21 43.64 -27.58 24.13
N ASN A 22 44.91 -27.97 23.97
CA ASN A 22 45.79 -27.42 22.94
C ASN A 22 45.34 -27.74 21.51
N SER A 23 44.78 -28.93 21.27
CA SER A 23 44.21 -29.30 19.97
C SER A 23 42.89 -28.62 19.67
N GLN A 24 42.08 -28.28 20.69
CA GLN A 24 40.87 -27.48 20.51
C GLN A 24 41.20 -26.03 20.16
N VAL A 25 42.19 -25.44 20.81
CA VAL A 25 42.69 -24.09 20.45
C VAL A 25 43.22 -24.08 19.01
N LYS A 26 44.02 -25.07 18.62
CA LYS A 26 44.51 -25.21 17.23
C LYS A 26 43.42 -25.45 16.20
N PHE A 27 42.30 -26.06 16.60
CA PHE A 27 41.14 -26.24 15.74
C PHE A 27 40.44 -24.89 15.49
N TRP A 28 40.08 -24.17 16.56
CA TRP A 28 39.42 -22.86 16.44
C TRP A 28 40.30 -21.81 15.76
N GLN A 29 41.62 -21.87 15.95
CA GLN A 29 42.54 -21.00 15.24
C GLN A 29 42.52 -21.23 13.72
N ARG A 30 42.46 -22.49 13.28
CA ARG A 30 42.32 -22.83 11.85
C ARG A 30 40.96 -22.41 11.30
N GLU A 31 39.90 -22.60 12.07
CA GLU A 31 38.55 -22.18 11.70
C GLU A 31 38.49 -20.66 11.51
N ALA A 32 39.03 -19.91 12.46
CA ALA A 32 39.09 -18.44 12.39
C ALA A 32 39.90 -17.95 11.18
N GLU A 33 41.03 -18.59 10.87
CA GLU A 33 41.83 -18.25 9.68
C GLU A 33 41.07 -18.56 8.39
N THR A 34 40.38 -19.70 8.32
CA THR A 34 39.56 -20.08 7.16
C THR A 34 38.44 -19.08 6.92
N LEU A 35 37.70 -18.69 7.96
CA LEU A 35 36.65 -17.68 7.88
C LEU A 35 37.20 -16.32 7.46
N ARG A 36 38.37 -15.93 7.98
CA ARG A 36 39.04 -14.68 7.60
C ARG A 36 39.39 -14.68 6.11
N GLN A 37 39.90 -15.79 5.58
CA GLN A 37 40.20 -15.91 4.16
C GLN A 37 38.93 -15.86 3.29
N GLN A 38 37.85 -16.52 3.70
CA GLN A 38 36.56 -16.45 3.00
C GLN A 38 36.02 -15.02 2.94
N LEU A 39 36.10 -14.28 4.06
CA LEU A 39 35.69 -12.88 4.11
C LEU A 39 36.51 -12.00 3.17
N LEU A 40 37.84 -12.14 3.18
CA LEU A 40 38.72 -11.37 2.31
C LEU A 40 38.45 -11.67 0.83
N ASN A 41 38.22 -12.93 0.48
CA ASN A 41 37.86 -13.33 -0.88
C ASN A 41 36.52 -12.72 -1.29
N LEU A 42 35.51 -12.76 -0.43
CA LEU A 42 34.20 -12.17 -0.70
C LEU A 42 34.28 -10.65 -0.88
N GLN A 43 35.05 -9.96 -0.04
CA GLN A 43 35.26 -8.52 -0.18
C GLN A 43 35.97 -8.18 -1.49
N LYS A 44 36.97 -8.99 -1.88
CA LYS A 44 37.68 -8.82 -3.16
C LYS A 44 36.73 -9.00 -4.33
N THR A 45 35.92 -10.06 -4.35
CA THR A 45 34.95 -10.28 -5.44
C THR A 45 33.88 -9.19 -5.48
N GLN A 46 33.43 -8.69 -4.33
CA GLN A 46 32.52 -7.55 -4.27
C GLN A 46 33.13 -6.31 -4.94
N ARG A 47 34.37 -5.93 -4.57
CA ARG A 47 35.07 -4.79 -5.19
C ARG A 47 35.20 -4.96 -6.70
N GLN A 48 35.58 -6.15 -7.15
CA GLN A 48 35.68 -6.48 -8.58
C GLN A 48 34.33 -6.36 -9.30
N MET A 49 33.24 -6.82 -8.71
CA MET A 49 31.88 -6.62 -9.26
C MET A 49 31.46 -5.15 -9.28
N MET A 50 32.05 -4.29 -8.43
CA MET A 50 31.83 -2.84 -8.47
C MET A 50 32.79 -2.11 -9.43
N GLY A 51 33.64 -2.84 -10.16
CA GLY A 51 34.62 -2.26 -11.09
C GLY A 51 35.91 -1.76 -10.44
N GLU A 52 36.16 -2.12 -9.17
CA GLU A 52 37.38 -1.80 -8.43
C GLU A 52 38.39 -2.96 -8.47
N ASP A 53 39.67 -2.71 -8.18
CA ASP A 53 40.72 -3.75 -8.10
C ASP A 53 40.80 -4.72 -9.31
N LEU A 54 40.58 -4.20 -10.52
CA LEU A 54 40.59 -5.01 -11.76
C LEU A 54 41.99 -5.23 -12.34
N SER A 55 43.00 -4.50 -11.85
CA SER A 55 44.38 -4.62 -12.33
C SER A 55 44.92 -6.04 -12.10
N GLY A 56 45.49 -6.65 -13.13
CA GLY A 56 46.08 -7.99 -13.04
C GLY A 56 45.10 -9.14 -13.29
N LEU A 57 43.83 -8.87 -13.57
CA LEU A 57 42.89 -9.86 -14.08
C LEU A 57 43.15 -10.16 -15.56
N SER A 58 42.90 -11.39 -15.97
CA SER A 58 42.94 -11.75 -17.39
C SER A 58 41.69 -11.26 -18.12
N VAL A 59 41.76 -11.15 -19.44
CA VAL A 59 40.59 -10.82 -20.27
C VAL A 59 39.43 -11.79 -20.03
N ARG A 60 39.73 -13.07 -19.80
CA ARG A 60 38.72 -14.09 -19.49
C ARG A 60 38.01 -13.82 -18.16
N ASP A 61 38.75 -13.40 -17.14
CA ASP A 61 38.16 -13.09 -15.83
C ASP A 61 37.28 -11.85 -15.90
N LEU A 62 37.72 -10.82 -16.65
CA LEU A 62 36.92 -9.62 -16.89
C LEU A 62 35.62 -9.95 -17.65
N GLN A 63 35.69 -10.79 -18.68
CA GLN A 63 34.51 -11.25 -19.42
C GLN A 63 33.52 -11.98 -18.51
N LEU A 64 34.01 -12.79 -17.55
CA LEU A 64 33.15 -13.48 -16.60
C LEU A 64 32.39 -12.50 -15.69
N ILE A 65 33.10 -11.49 -15.17
CA ILE A 65 32.50 -10.44 -14.33
C ILE A 65 31.46 -9.66 -15.13
N GLU A 66 31.79 -9.26 -16.36
CA GLU A 66 30.88 -8.56 -17.26
C GLU A 66 29.60 -9.36 -17.51
N ASN A 67 29.73 -10.63 -17.91
CA ASN A 67 28.58 -11.50 -18.17
C ASN A 67 27.70 -11.69 -16.92
N GLN A 68 28.32 -11.81 -15.73
CA GLN A 68 27.59 -11.94 -14.47
C GLN A 68 26.82 -10.66 -14.12
N LEU A 69 27.44 -9.49 -14.31
CA LEU A 69 26.79 -8.20 -14.11
C LEU A 69 25.65 -7.98 -15.11
N GLU A 70 25.86 -8.31 -16.38
CA GLU A 70 24.84 -8.18 -17.41
C GLU A 70 23.63 -9.07 -17.12
N SER A 71 23.85 -10.36 -16.81
CA SER A 71 22.77 -11.30 -16.50
C SER A 71 21.98 -10.91 -15.24
N SER A 72 22.67 -10.47 -14.19
CA SER A 72 22.02 -10.02 -12.95
C SER A 72 21.25 -8.71 -13.17
N LEU A 73 21.80 -7.77 -13.94
CA LEU A 73 21.13 -6.51 -14.30
C LEU A 73 19.88 -6.75 -15.14
N ASP A 74 19.95 -7.64 -16.14
CA ASP A 74 18.79 -8.05 -16.93
C ASP A 74 17.69 -8.67 -16.05
N SER A 75 18.07 -9.55 -15.11
CA SER A 75 17.14 -10.17 -14.15
C SER A 75 16.45 -9.12 -13.25
N VAL A 76 17.21 -8.12 -12.77
CA VAL A 76 16.68 -7.00 -11.98
C VAL A 76 15.72 -6.16 -12.81
N ARG A 77 16.09 -5.81 -14.05
CA ARG A 77 15.25 -5.03 -14.96
C ARG A 77 13.95 -5.75 -15.29
N LYS A 78 14.00 -7.05 -15.59
CA LYS A 78 12.81 -7.89 -15.83
C LYS A 78 11.88 -7.93 -14.62
N THR A 79 12.43 -8.14 -13.43
CA THR A 79 11.64 -8.14 -12.19
C THR A 79 10.98 -6.79 -11.93
N LYS A 80 11.75 -5.69 -12.05
CA LYS A 80 11.20 -4.33 -11.90
C LYS A 80 10.11 -4.03 -12.93
N GLY A 81 10.35 -4.39 -14.20
CA GLY A 81 9.38 -4.20 -15.28
C GLY A 81 8.08 -4.96 -15.01
N LYS A 82 8.17 -6.21 -14.54
CA LYS A 82 7.02 -7.00 -14.15
C LYS A 82 6.21 -6.32 -13.03
N ILE A 83 6.87 -5.87 -11.96
CA ILE A 83 6.23 -5.17 -10.84
C ILE A 83 5.51 -3.92 -11.33
N TYR A 84 6.15 -3.08 -12.15
CA TYR A 84 5.52 -1.87 -12.66
C TYR A 84 4.32 -2.16 -13.56
N ILE A 85 4.40 -3.18 -14.41
CA ILE A 85 3.25 -3.58 -15.25
C ILE A 85 2.08 -4.03 -14.37
N GLU A 86 2.35 -4.83 -13.34
CA GLU A 86 1.33 -5.29 -12.39
C GLU A 86 0.69 -4.10 -11.65
N GLU A 87 1.49 -3.16 -11.16
CA GLU A 87 1.02 -1.97 -10.46
C GLU A 87 0.20 -1.03 -11.36
N ILE A 88 0.64 -0.79 -12.59
CA ILE A 88 -0.12 -0.02 -13.59
C ILE A 88 -1.48 -0.69 -13.86
N GLN A 89 -1.51 -2.01 -14.00
CA GLN A 89 -2.75 -2.75 -14.24
C GLN A 89 -3.70 -2.66 -13.05
N GLU A 90 -3.18 -2.78 -11.82
CA GLU A 90 -3.97 -2.66 -10.60
C GLU A 90 -4.57 -1.26 -10.46
N LEU A 91 -3.75 -0.22 -10.65
CA LEU A 91 -4.20 1.17 -10.59
C LEU A 91 -5.24 1.48 -11.66
N ASN A 92 -5.06 0.98 -12.89
CA ASN A 92 -6.06 1.14 -13.96
C ASN A 92 -7.39 0.47 -13.61
N LYS A 93 -7.38 -0.75 -13.05
CA LYS A 93 -8.61 -1.43 -12.59
C LYS A 93 -9.30 -0.65 -11.48
N LYS A 94 -8.53 -0.15 -10.51
CA LYS A 94 -9.06 0.67 -9.42
C LYS A 94 -9.65 1.99 -9.93
N GLY A 95 -8.98 2.65 -10.87
CA GLY A 95 -9.47 3.85 -11.53
C GLY A 95 -10.79 3.61 -12.28
N GLN A 96 -10.89 2.50 -13.02
CA GLN A 96 -12.14 2.11 -13.69
C GLN A 96 -13.28 1.87 -12.70
N LEU A 97 -13.02 1.14 -11.61
CA LEU A 97 -14.03 0.87 -10.58
C LEU A 97 -14.53 2.16 -9.91
N ILE A 98 -13.61 3.05 -9.51
CA ILE A 98 -13.98 4.34 -8.91
C ILE A 98 -14.78 5.19 -9.90
N HIS A 99 -14.43 5.15 -11.18
CA HIS A 99 -15.17 5.87 -12.21
C HIS A 99 -16.59 5.32 -12.40
N THR A 100 -16.76 4.00 -12.42
CA THR A 100 -18.10 3.38 -12.51
C THR A 100 -18.94 3.70 -11.28
N ASP A 101 -18.37 3.62 -10.09
CA ASP A 101 -19.06 3.92 -8.84
C ASP A 101 -19.49 5.39 -8.79
N ASN A 102 -18.62 6.31 -9.22
CA ASN A 102 -18.97 7.72 -9.33
C ASN A 102 -20.16 7.95 -10.26
N ILE A 103 -20.14 7.35 -11.46
CA ILE A 103 -21.26 7.46 -12.41
C ILE A 103 -22.57 6.96 -11.78
N GLU A 104 -22.53 5.84 -11.06
CA GLU A 104 -23.71 5.30 -10.39
C GLU A 104 -24.21 6.24 -9.28
N LEU A 105 -23.32 6.77 -8.46
CA LEU A 105 -23.65 7.74 -7.41
C LEU A 105 -24.27 9.02 -8.00
N TYR A 106 -23.73 9.52 -9.11
CA TYR A 106 -24.32 10.65 -9.84
C TYR A 106 -25.75 10.38 -10.27
N LYS A 107 -26.01 9.20 -10.84
CA LYS A 107 -27.38 8.81 -11.24
C LYS A 107 -28.31 8.78 -10.04
N LYS A 108 -27.89 8.16 -8.93
CA LYS A 108 -28.68 8.08 -7.68
C LYS A 108 -28.99 9.46 -7.11
N ILE A 109 -28.01 10.36 -7.06
CA ILE A 109 -28.21 11.74 -6.57
C ILE A 109 -29.19 12.50 -7.46
N ASN A 110 -29.06 12.39 -8.78
CA ASN A 110 -29.95 13.07 -9.71
C ASN A 110 -31.41 12.58 -9.57
N LEU A 111 -31.61 11.27 -9.40
CA LEU A 111 -32.94 10.70 -9.12
C LEU A 111 -33.50 11.22 -7.79
N ALA A 112 -32.72 11.17 -6.72
CA ALA A 112 -33.15 11.66 -5.41
C ALA A 112 -33.46 13.17 -5.43
N ARG A 113 -32.71 13.97 -6.19
CA ARG A 113 -33.00 15.39 -6.42
C ARG A 113 -34.33 15.59 -7.14
N GLN A 114 -34.62 14.78 -8.16
CA GLN A 114 -35.88 14.84 -8.89
C GLN A 114 -37.06 14.49 -7.97
N GLU A 115 -36.98 13.39 -7.22
CA GLU A 115 -38.01 12.97 -6.27
C GLU A 115 -38.25 14.04 -5.19
N ASN A 116 -37.17 14.63 -4.65
CA ASN A 116 -37.28 15.72 -3.68
C ASN A 116 -37.99 16.95 -4.27
N MET A 117 -37.70 17.34 -5.52
CA MET A 117 -38.43 18.43 -6.18
C MET A 117 -39.92 18.11 -6.36
N GLU A 118 -40.26 16.87 -6.70
CA GLU A 118 -41.66 16.44 -6.83
C GLU A 118 -42.40 16.47 -5.47
N LEU A 119 -41.73 16.04 -4.40
CA LEU A 119 -42.28 16.12 -3.04
C LEU A 119 -42.47 17.57 -2.59
N GLN A 120 -41.49 18.44 -2.83
CA GLN A 120 -41.59 19.87 -2.52
C GLN A 120 -42.77 20.53 -3.26
N LYS A 121 -42.96 20.21 -4.54
CA LYS A 121 -44.13 20.67 -5.31
C LYS A 121 -45.45 20.18 -4.69
N LYS A 122 -45.53 18.91 -4.27
CA LYS A 122 -46.73 18.39 -3.61
C LYS A 122 -47.01 19.11 -2.29
N ILE A 123 -45.99 19.38 -1.48
CA ILE A 123 -46.13 20.13 -0.22
C ILE A 123 -46.68 21.53 -0.51
N GLN A 124 -46.10 22.26 -1.47
CA GLN A 124 -46.60 23.57 -1.89
C GLN A 124 -48.07 23.53 -2.31
N LEU A 125 -48.48 22.53 -3.10
CA LEU A 125 -49.88 22.36 -3.50
C LEU A 125 -50.83 22.09 -2.32
N TYR A 126 -50.40 21.33 -1.31
CA TYR A 126 -51.19 21.10 -0.09
C TYR A 126 -51.32 22.38 0.74
N GLU A 127 -50.25 23.16 0.88
CA GLU A 127 -50.25 24.46 1.59
C GLU A 127 -51.15 25.50 0.87
N GLU A 128 -51.17 25.50 -0.46
CA GLU A 128 -52.06 26.36 -1.27
C GLU A 128 -53.54 25.96 -1.16
N CYS A 129 -53.84 24.67 -1.03
CA CYS A 129 -55.21 24.17 -0.79
C CYS A 129 -55.73 24.53 0.62
N GLU A 130 -54.90 24.40 1.66
CA GLU A 130 -55.27 24.87 3.01
C GLU A 130 -55.48 26.40 3.04
N ALA A 131 -54.64 27.17 2.33
CA ALA A 131 -54.81 28.62 2.23
C ALA A 131 -56.10 29.06 1.50
N ASN A 132 -56.68 28.19 0.66
CA ASN A 132 -57.91 28.46 -0.07
C ASN A 132 -59.17 28.09 0.73
N ASP A 133 -59.13 27.07 1.58
CA ASP A 133 -60.22 26.79 2.53
C ASP A 133 -60.28 27.84 3.65
N VAL A 134 -59.14 28.40 4.08
CA VAL A 134 -59.10 29.46 5.10
C VAL A 134 -59.62 30.81 4.57
N ARG A 135 -59.56 31.06 3.26
CA ARG A 135 -60.11 32.31 2.67
C ARG A 135 -61.63 32.35 2.66
N ASN A 136 -62.32 31.20 2.68
CA ASN A 136 -63.79 31.16 2.76
C ASN A 136 -64.31 31.08 4.22
N VAL A 137 -63.42 30.91 5.20
CA VAL A 137 -63.75 30.90 6.64
C VAL A 137 -63.17 32.14 7.36
N ARG A 138 -62.65 33.13 6.62
CA ARG A 138 -62.23 34.43 7.16
C ARG A 138 -63.43 35.31 7.51
N ASN A 139 -64.35 34.81 8.33
CA ASN A 139 -65.17 35.68 9.13
C ASN A 139 -65.36 35.23 10.58
N ASP A 140 -65.12 33.99 10.99
CA ASP A 140 -65.21 33.64 12.42
C ASP A 140 -64.44 32.34 12.73
N CYS A 141 -63.19 32.43 13.16
CA CYS A 141 -62.54 31.41 14.02
C CYS A 141 -61.18 31.94 14.52
N GLN A 142 -61.14 32.35 15.80
CA GLN A 142 -59.89 32.49 16.56
C GLN A 142 -59.35 31.08 16.86
N LEU A 143 -58.16 30.73 16.37
CA LEU A 143 -57.44 29.55 16.85
C LEU A 143 -56.25 29.96 17.77
N PRO A 144 -56.11 29.40 18.99
CA PRO A 144 -55.08 29.80 19.95
C PRO A 144 -53.69 29.17 19.78
N TYR A 145 -53.40 28.44 18.70
CA TYR A 145 -52.12 27.72 18.61
C TYR A 145 -51.60 27.64 17.17
N ALA A 146 -51.06 28.75 16.67
CA ALA A 146 -50.29 28.78 15.44
C ALA A 146 -48.82 28.45 15.77
N PHE A 147 -48.36 27.24 15.43
CA PHE A 147 -46.93 26.94 15.41
C PHE A 147 -46.32 27.70 14.23
N ALA A 148 -45.54 28.74 14.53
CA ALA A 148 -44.72 29.41 13.53
C ALA A 148 -43.70 28.40 13.00
N ILE A 149 -43.95 27.85 11.81
CA ILE A 149 -42.90 27.21 11.03
C ILE A 149 -42.00 28.35 10.57
N SER A 150 -40.96 28.61 11.37
CA SER A 150 -39.85 29.46 10.98
C SER A 150 -39.38 28.96 9.62
N ASN A 151 -39.58 29.77 8.58
CA ASN A 151 -38.98 29.64 7.26
C ASN A 151 -37.45 29.64 7.39
N LYS A 152 -36.87 28.54 7.87
CA LYS A 152 -35.50 28.19 7.52
C LYS A 152 -35.61 27.60 6.13
N ALA A 153 -35.36 28.46 5.14
CA ALA A 153 -35.07 28.03 3.78
C ALA A 153 -34.25 26.75 3.88
N HIS A 154 -34.78 25.65 3.32
CA HIS A 154 -33.98 24.46 3.11
C HIS A 154 -32.77 24.90 2.29
N GLU A 155 -31.63 25.08 2.95
CA GLU A 155 -30.36 25.16 2.28
C GLU A 155 -30.23 23.84 1.52
N ASN A 156 -30.58 23.85 0.24
CA ASN A 156 -30.31 22.76 -0.67
C ASN A 156 -28.81 22.52 -0.55
N THR A 157 -28.42 21.45 0.15
CA THR A 157 -27.05 21.00 0.20
C THR A 157 -26.69 20.53 -1.21
N ASN A 158 -26.29 21.48 -2.05
CA ASN A 158 -25.67 21.22 -3.34
C ASN A 158 -24.29 20.65 -3.04
N LEU A 159 -24.26 19.36 -2.72
CA LEU A 159 -23.05 18.56 -2.75
C LEU A 159 -22.62 18.50 -4.22
N GLU A 160 -21.75 19.42 -4.63
CA GLU A 160 -21.10 19.40 -5.92
C GLU A 160 -19.94 18.41 -5.86
N LEU A 161 -20.14 17.24 -6.45
CA LEU A 161 -19.05 16.30 -6.75
C LEU A 161 -18.42 16.69 -8.11
N CYS A 162 -17.14 16.36 -8.33
CA CYS A 162 -16.43 16.54 -9.61
C CYS A 162 -17.05 15.75 -10.77
N GLN A 163 -17.62 16.46 -11.76
CA GLN A 163 -18.35 15.85 -12.88
C GLN A 163 -17.55 14.72 -13.58
N PRO A 164 -18.21 13.66 -14.05
CA PRO A 164 -17.56 12.47 -14.60
C PRO A 164 -16.84 12.66 -15.95
N ASN A 165 -16.68 13.90 -16.43
CA ASN A 165 -16.23 14.21 -17.80
C ASN A 165 -14.71 14.34 -17.99
N GLU A 166 -13.90 14.17 -16.94
CA GLU A 166 -12.45 14.09 -17.12
C GLU A 166 -12.03 12.63 -17.35
N LYS A 167 -12.04 12.20 -18.61
CA LYS A 167 -11.23 11.04 -19.00
C LYS A 167 -9.79 11.35 -18.60
N PRO A 168 -9.06 10.47 -17.87
CA PRO A 168 -7.64 10.65 -17.71
C PRO A 168 -7.04 10.57 -19.12
N THR A 169 -6.50 11.69 -19.60
CA THR A 169 -5.71 11.75 -20.82
C THR A 169 -4.62 10.67 -20.68
N PRO A 170 -4.48 9.72 -21.62
CA PRO A 170 -3.36 8.80 -21.55
C PRO A 170 -2.09 9.65 -21.57
N ALA A 171 -1.29 9.55 -20.51
CA ALA A 171 0.00 10.19 -20.46
C ALA A 171 0.77 9.76 -21.71
N SER A 172 1.00 10.70 -22.63
CA SER A 172 1.81 10.49 -23.81
C SER A 172 3.20 10.08 -23.34
N LEU A 173 3.55 8.82 -23.60
CA LEU A 173 4.90 8.30 -23.50
C LEU A 173 5.75 9.05 -24.54
N GLY A 174 6.44 10.09 -24.08
CA GLY A 174 7.59 10.70 -24.75
C GLY A 174 8.89 10.13 -24.20
#